data_AF-A0A6A6Y307-F1
#
_entry.id   AF-A0A6A6Y307-F1
#
_cell.length_a   1.000
_cell.length_b   1.000
_cell.length_c   1.000
_cell.angle_alpha   90.00
_cell.angle_beta   90.00
_cell.angle_gamma   90.00
#
_symmetry.space_group_name_H-M   'P 1'
#
loop_
_entity.id
_entity.type
_entity.pdbx_description
1 polymer ?
#
loop_
_entity_poly.entity_id
_entity_poly.type
_entity_poly.pdbx_seq_one_letter_code
_entity_poly.pdbx_strand_id
1 'polypeptide(L)'
;MFYGGLRTGDARRYSAFLHVCILAIGLRYADKSDPGIQEFIGDASESVIHQKALWIARYEAEGRCDVPAIQALLLLGDLKFGVGRYNSGWMYAGLASRLCFDIGLHQERSESKLSEEVVHMHHMVV
;
A
#
# COMPACT_ATOMS: atom_id res chain seq x y z
N MET A 1 -10.47 -6.28 6.69
CA MET A 1 -9.19 -6.06 7.41
C MET A 1 -8.86 -4.58 7.59
N PHE A 2 -8.68 -3.81 6.50
CA PHE A 2 -8.43 -2.36 6.53
C PHE A 2 -9.57 -1.53 7.15
N TYR A 3 -10.80 -1.68 6.67
CA TYR A 3 -11.96 -0.91 7.20
C TYR A 3 -12.25 -1.20 8.67
N GLY A 4 -11.94 -2.41 9.14
CA GLY A 4 -11.99 -2.75 10.57
C GLY A 4 -10.99 -1.91 11.35
N GLY A 5 -9.73 -1.88 10.91
CA GLY A 5 -8.69 -1.06 11.52
C GLY A 5 -8.95 0.45 11.42
N LEU A 6 -9.55 0.93 10.33
CA LEU A 6 -9.98 2.33 10.19
C LEU A 6 -11.04 2.71 11.23
N ARG A 7 -12.02 1.84 11.48
CA ARG A 7 -13.10 2.09 12.46
C ARG A 7 -12.61 1.97 13.91
N THR A 8 -11.65 1.10 14.18
CA THR A 8 -11.13 0.84 15.54
C THR A 8 -9.85 1.59 15.87
N GLY A 9 -9.20 2.25 14.90
CA GLY A 9 -7.87 2.83 15.05
C GLY A 9 -6.76 1.78 15.24
N ASP A 10 -6.95 0.53 14.79
CA ASP A 10 -5.97 -0.54 14.98
C ASP A 10 -4.77 -0.35 14.05
N ALA A 11 -3.67 0.17 14.63
CA ALA A 11 -2.43 0.47 13.92
C ALA A 11 -1.78 -0.77 13.26
N ARG A 12 -2.18 -2.00 13.64
CA ARG A 12 -1.70 -3.24 13.00
C ARG A 12 -2.33 -3.49 11.63
N ARG A 13 -3.46 -2.84 11.34
CA ARG A 13 -4.26 -3.07 10.12
C ARG A 13 -4.54 -1.80 9.34
N TYR A 14 -4.20 -0.66 9.91
CA TYR A 14 -4.44 0.65 9.33
C TYR A 14 -3.24 1.57 9.61
N SER A 15 -2.83 2.31 8.60
CA SER A 15 -1.95 3.46 8.75
C SER A 15 -2.42 4.58 7.82
N ALA A 16 -2.15 5.82 8.21
CA ALA A 16 -2.43 6.97 7.34
C ALA A 16 -1.69 6.84 6.00
N PHE A 17 -0.46 6.34 6.02
CA PHE A 17 0.30 6.03 4.83
C PHE A 17 -0.42 5.04 3.90
N LEU A 18 -0.86 3.90 4.43
CA LEU A 18 -1.60 2.90 3.65
C LEU A 18 -2.88 3.47 3.06
N HIS A 19 -3.63 4.23 3.85
CA HIS A 19 -4.86 4.87 3.38
C HIS A 19 -4.59 5.79 2.20
N VAL A 20 -3.58 6.67 2.29
CA VAL A 20 -3.25 7.60 1.20
C VAL A 20 -2.79 6.84 -0.05
N CYS A 21 -2.02 5.76 0.08
CA CYS A 21 -1.65 4.91 -1.07
C CYS A 21 -2.88 4.27 -1.74
N ILE A 22 -3.83 3.76 -0.94
CA ILE A 22 -5.09 3.19 -1.47
C ILE A 22 -5.88 4.25 -2.25
N LEU A 23 -6.00 5.46 -1.71
CA LEU A 23 -6.68 6.57 -2.40
C LEU A 23 -5.97 6.96 -3.70
N ALA A 24 -4.64 7.02 -3.70
CA ALA A 24 -3.86 7.35 -4.90
C ALA A 24 -4.02 6.28 -6.00
N ILE A 25 -4.09 4.99 -5.62
CA ILE A 25 -4.39 3.90 -6.55
C ILE A 25 -5.83 4.04 -7.08
N GLY A 26 -6.80 4.25 -6.19
CA GLY A 26 -8.20 4.43 -6.55
C GLY A 26 -8.39 5.60 -7.53
N LEU A 27 -7.71 6.72 -7.29
CA LEU A 27 -7.74 7.89 -8.17
C LEU A 27 -7.27 7.57 -9.59
N ARG A 28 -6.31 6.64 -9.75
CA ARG A 28 -5.83 6.23 -11.07
C ARG A 28 -6.94 5.62 -11.94
N TYR A 29 -7.87 4.91 -11.30
CA TYR A 29 -8.99 4.22 -11.93
C TYR A 29 -10.33 4.97 -11.79
N ALA A 30 -10.34 6.10 -11.09
CA ALA A 30 -11.54 6.92 -10.93
C ALA A 30 -11.97 7.54 -12.26
N ASP A 31 -13.28 7.81 -12.36
CA ASP A 31 -13.82 8.56 -13.49
C ASP A 31 -13.27 9.98 -13.47
N LYS A 32 -12.42 10.30 -14.46
CA LYS A 32 -11.77 11.61 -14.57
C LYS A 32 -12.73 12.69 -15.03
N SER A 33 -13.94 12.36 -15.48
CA SER A 33 -14.97 13.35 -15.83
C SER A 33 -15.69 13.91 -14.59
N ASP A 34 -15.59 13.24 -13.45
CA ASP A 34 -16.19 13.69 -12.19
C ASP A 34 -15.48 14.97 -11.69
N PRO A 35 -16.21 16.10 -11.49
CA PRO A 35 -15.65 17.34 -10.98
C PRO A 35 -14.96 17.19 -9.62
N GLY A 36 -15.45 16.29 -8.76
CA GLY A 36 -14.84 16.02 -7.45
C GLY A 36 -13.51 15.27 -7.55
N ILE A 37 -13.28 14.56 -8.66
CA ILE A 37 -12.03 13.84 -8.93
C ILE A 37 -11.00 14.76 -9.58
N GLN A 38 -11.45 15.65 -10.48
CA GLN A 38 -10.61 16.62 -11.20
C GLN A 38 -9.69 17.43 -10.29
N GLU A 39 -10.16 17.82 -9.10
CA GLU A 39 -9.35 18.54 -8.09
C GLU A 39 -8.08 17.78 -7.70
N PHE A 40 -8.12 16.45 -7.72
CA PHE A 40 -7.02 15.60 -7.26
C PHE A 40 -6.09 15.13 -8.38
N ILE A 41 -6.53 15.13 -9.65
CA ILE A 41 -5.75 14.62 -10.78
C ILE A 41 -4.46 15.43 -10.97
N GLY A 42 -4.53 16.75 -10.79
CA GLY A 42 -3.41 17.67 -10.96
C GLY A 42 -2.88 17.73 -12.40
N ASP A 43 -2.02 18.71 -12.67
CA ASP A 43 -1.46 18.95 -14.01
C ASP A 43 -0.20 18.11 -14.29
N ALA A 44 0.29 17.39 -13.27
CA ALA A 44 1.51 16.61 -13.31
C ALA A 44 1.23 15.14 -13.62
N SER A 45 2.27 14.41 -14.04
CA SER A 45 2.19 12.94 -14.17
C SER A 45 1.86 12.24 -12.84
N GLU A 46 2.07 12.91 -11.70
CA GLU A 46 1.72 12.44 -10.37
C GLU A 46 0.62 13.32 -9.77
N SER A 47 -0.50 12.71 -9.40
CA SER A 47 -1.60 13.38 -8.71
C SER A 47 -1.19 13.95 -7.35
N VAL A 48 -1.96 14.91 -6.83
CA VAL A 48 -1.72 15.52 -5.51
C VAL A 48 -1.66 14.44 -4.42
N ILE A 49 -2.53 13.43 -4.51
CA ILE A 49 -2.57 12.31 -3.56
C ILE A 49 -1.34 11.41 -3.71
N HIS A 50 -0.86 11.17 -4.93
CA HIS A 50 0.38 10.42 -5.17
C HIS A 50 1.60 11.16 -4.58
N GLN A 51 1.70 12.48 -4.78
CA GLN A 51 2.78 13.27 -4.18
C GLN A 51 2.74 13.21 -2.64
N LYS A 52 1.52 13.26 -2.05
CA LYS A 52 1.34 13.09 -0.61
C LYS A 52 1.79 11.72 -0.11
N ALA A 53 1.46 10.64 -0.83
CA ALA A 53 1.92 9.29 -0.51
C ALA A 53 3.46 9.21 -0.49
N LEU A 54 4.11 9.82 -1.49
CA LEU A 54 5.57 9.89 -1.57
C LEU A 54 6.18 10.65 -0.39
N TRP A 55 5.55 11.76 0.01
CA TRP A 55 6.01 12.57 1.12
C TRP A 55 5.93 11.80 2.45
N ILE A 56 4.80 11.13 2.69
CA ILE A 56 4.63 10.28 3.87
C ILE A 56 5.66 9.15 3.88
N ALA A 57 5.91 8.49 2.74
CA ALA A 57 6.91 7.44 2.66
C ALA A 57 8.32 7.93 3.03
N ARG A 58 8.71 9.13 2.58
CA ARG A 58 10.03 9.71 2.93
C ARG A 58 10.19 10.01 4.42
N TYR A 59 9.09 10.21 5.14
CA TYR A 59 9.11 10.58 6.56
C TYR A 59 8.83 9.39 7.49
N GLU A 60 7.94 8.48 7.09
CA GLU A 60 7.48 7.36 7.94
C GLU A 60 8.13 6.01 7.59
N ALA A 61 8.59 5.78 6.35
CA ALA A 61 8.99 4.44 5.91
C ALA A 61 10.31 3.94 6.53
N GLU A 62 11.21 4.85 6.96
CA GLU A 62 12.48 4.45 7.58
C GLU A 62 12.29 3.87 9.00
N GLY A 63 11.15 4.12 9.65
CA GLY A 63 10.94 3.74 11.06
C GLY A 63 9.97 2.59 11.31
N ARG A 64 9.20 2.15 10.30
CA ARG A 64 8.08 1.22 10.50
C ARG A 64 8.27 -0.09 9.74
N CYS A 65 8.36 -1.18 10.49
CA CYS A 65 8.39 -2.55 9.98
C CYS A 65 7.08 -3.27 10.38
N ASP A 66 5.95 -2.82 9.84
CA ASP A 66 4.63 -3.39 10.08
C ASP A 66 3.89 -3.71 8.77
N VAL A 67 2.86 -4.56 8.85
CA VAL A 67 2.10 -5.01 7.67
C VAL A 67 1.49 -3.83 6.90
N PRO A 68 0.89 -2.80 7.52
CA PRO A 68 0.39 -1.65 6.79
C PRO A 68 1.48 -0.87 6.05
N ALA A 69 2.69 -0.71 6.62
CA ALA A 69 3.80 -0.07 5.93
C ALA A 69 4.25 -0.87 4.70
N ILE A 70 4.35 -2.21 4.81
CA ILE A 70 4.67 -3.10 3.70
C ILE A 70 3.65 -2.95 2.57
N GLN A 71 2.35 -3.03 2.90
CA GLN A 71 1.26 -2.86 1.93
C GLN A 71 1.32 -1.50 1.25
N ALA A 72 1.55 -0.43 2.02
CA ALA A 72 1.65 0.92 1.51
C ALA A 72 2.85 1.10 0.55
N LEU A 73 4.00 0.50 0.87
CA LEU A 73 5.19 0.53 0.02
C LEU A 73 4.99 -0.22 -1.30
N LEU A 74 4.30 -1.36 -1.29
CA LEU A 74 3.95 -2.09 -2.51
C LEU A 74 3.07 -1.25 -3.44
N LEU A 75 2.02 -0.63 -2.88
CA LEU A 75 1.15 0.28 -3.64
C LEU A 75 1.89 1.52 -4.15
N LEU A 76 2.81 2.06 -3.37
CA LEU A 76 3.65 3.18 -3.79
C LEU A 76 4.61 2.79 -4.93
N GLY A 77 5.17 1.59 -4.88
CA GLY A 77 5.97 1.02 -5.97
C GLY A 77 5.18 0.96 -7.27
N ASP A 78 3.96 0.42 -7.21
CA ASP A 78 3.03 0.39 -8.35
C ASP A 78 2.67 1.79 -8.87
N LEU A 79 2.42 2.76 -7.97
CA LEU A 79 2.22 4.17 -8.35
C LEU A 79 3.40 4.75 -9.11
N LYS A 80 4.64 4.43 -8.71
CA LYS A 80 5.84 4.89 -9.41
C LYS A 80 6.02 4.22 -10.77
N PHE A 81 5.70 2.93 -10.88
CA PHE A 81 5.67 2.25 -12.18
C PHE A 81 4.63 2.86 -13.12
N GLY A 82 3.42 3.15 -12.63
CA GLY A 82 2.33 3.71 -13.42
C GLY A 82 2.60 5.09 -14.03
N VAL A 83 3.58 5.83 -13.50
CA VAL A 83 4.02 7.15 -14.02
C VAL A 83 5.38 7.10 -14.74
N GLY A 84 5.91 5.90 -15.00
CA GLY A 84 7.17 5.69 -15.72
C GLY A 84 8.44 5.89 -14.87
N ARG A 85 8.34 6.01 -13.54
CA ARG A 85 9.48 6.18 -12.63
C ARG A 85 9.99 4.84 -12.10
N TYR A 86 10.46 3.99 -13.02
CA TYR A 86 10.81 2.59 -12.75
C TYR A 86 11.85 2.41 -11.63
N ASN A 87 12.89 3.23 -11.59
CA ASN A 87 13.93 3.13 -10.55
C ASN A 87 13.35 3.30 -9.13
N SER A 88 12.47 4.29 -8.94
CA SER A 88 11.79 4.48 -7.67
C SER A 88 10.76 3.39 -7.38
N GLY A 89 10.07 2.89 -8.42
CA GLY A 89 9.15 1.76 -8.27
C GLY A 89 9.86 0.52 -7.74
N TRP A 90 10.99 0.17 -8.35
CA TRP A 90 11.85 -0.92 -7.91
C TRP A 90 12.37 -0.73 -6.49
N MET A 91 12.79 0.49 -6.14
CA MET A 91 13.27 0.81 -4.79
C MET A 91 12.19 0.54 -3.73
N TYR A 92 10.95 1.00 -3.94
CA TYR A 92 9.87 0.80 -2.97
C TYR A 92 9.40 -0.65 -2.91
N ALA A 93 9.30 -1.34 -4.06
CA ALA A 93 8.98 -2.77 -4.09
C ALA A 93 10.06 -3.62 -3.40
N GLY A 94 11.33 -3.28 -3.60
CA GLY A 94 12.48 -3.92 -2.95
C GLY A 94 12.48 -3.70 -1.43
N LEU A 95 12.21 -2.47 -0.98
CA LEU A 95 12.09 -2.16 0.45
C LEU A 95 10.93 -2.95 1.08
N ALA A 96 9.75 -2.98 0.45
CA ALA A 96 8.63 -3.77 0.93
C ALA A 96 8.98 -5.26 1.05
N SER A 97 9.65 -5.81 0.02
CA SER A 97 10.10 -7.20 0.01
C SER A 97 11.06 -7.49 1.16
N ARG A 98 12.02 -6.59 1.43
CA ARG A 98 12.96 -6.71 2.54
C ARG A 98 12.23 -6.73 3.89
N LEU A 99 11.28 -5.81 4.09
CA LEU A 99 10.51 -5.71 5.33
C LEU A 99 9.62 -6.95 5.56
N CYS A 100 9.11 -7.59 4.50
CA CYS A 100 8.43 -8.90 4.61
C CYS A 100 9.34 -9.97 5.22
N PHE A 101 10.64 -9.96 4.89
CA PHE A 101 11.60 -10.87 5.51
C PHE A 101 11.83 -10.52 6.98
N ASP A 102 11.98 -9.23 7.29
CA ASP A 102 12.31 -8.75 8.63
C ASP A 102 11.20 -9.07 9.66
N ILE A 103 9.92 -9.08 9.27
CA ILE A 103 8.80 -9.46 10.16
C ILE A 103 8.46 -10.96 10.13
N GLY A 104 9.16 -11.77 9.33
CA GLY A 104 8.88 -13.19 9.19
C GLY A 104 7.62 -13.53 8.37
N LEU A 105 7.09 -12.59 7.57
CA LEU A 105 5.87 -12.82 6.78
C LEU A 105 6.06 -13.87 5.67
N HIS A 106 7.31 -14.06 5.23
CA HIS A 106 7.74 -15.08 4.28
C HIS A 106 7.71 -16.52 4.84
N GLN A 107 7.60 -16.68 6.17
CA GLN A 107 7.58 -18.01 6.77
C GLN A 107 6.21 -18.65 6.54
N GLU A 108 6.18 -19.85 5.97
CA GLU A 108 4.97 -20.66 5.93
C GLU A 108 4.51 -20.90 7.37
N ARG A 109 3.33 -20.37 7.69
CA ARG A 109 2.70 -20.61 8.97
C ARG A 109 2.25 -22.07 8.96
N SER A 110 3.01 -22.94 9.66
CA SER A 110 2.64 -24.34 9.85
C SER A 110 1.14 -24.45 10.08
N GLU A 111 0.45 -25.12 9.16
CA GLU A 111 -1.01 -25.17 9.01
C GLU A 111 -1.76 -25.71 10.24
N SER A 112 -1.06 -26.11 11.30
CA SER A 112 -1.61 -26.75 12.48
C SER A 112 -2.59 -25.88 13.31
N LYS A 113 -2.79 -24.59 13.01
CA LYS A 113 -3.73 -23.70 13.75
C LYS A 113 -4.41 -22.59 12.94
N LEU A 114 -4.59 -22.72 11.62
CA LEU A 114 -5.33 -21.73 10.85
C LEU A 114 -6.75 -22.24 10.57
N SER A 115 -7.77 -21.44 10.91
CA SER A 115 -9.14 -21.73 10.51
C SER A 115 -9.24 -21.73 8.98
N GLU A 116 -10.09 -22.59 8.43
CA GLU A 116 -10.27 -22.83 6.98
C GLU A 116 -10.45 -21.53 6.16
N GLU A 117 -10.99 -20.48 6.77
CA GLU A 117 -11.13 -19.15 6.16
C GLU A 117 -9.79 -18.52 5.75
N VAL A 118 -8.71 -18.72 6.52
CA VAL A 118 -7.40 -18.14 6.22
C VAL A 118 -6.70 -18.90 5.09
N VAL A 119 -6.93 -20.21 4.99
CA VAL A 119 -6.42 -21.06 3.90
C VAL A 119 -7.08 -20.68 2.57
N HIS A 120 -8.39 -20.43 2.58
CA HIS A 120 -9.11 -20.00 1.38
C HIS A 120 -8.63 -18.65 0.84
N MET A 121 -8.27 -17.71 1.72
CA MET A 121 -7.75 -16.40 1.32
C MET A 121 -6.36 -16.47 0.69
N HIS A 122 -5.51 -17.42 1.10
CA HIS A 122 -4.18 -17.60 0.50
C HIS A 122 -4.25 -18.09 -0.95
N HIS A 123 -5.24 -18.92 -1.27
CA HIS A 123 -5.42 -19.48 -2.62
C HIS A 123 -6.01 -18.48 -3.64
N MET A 124 -6.53 -17.32 -3.19
CA MET A 124 -7.06 -16.29 -4.10
C MET A 124 -6.00 -15.29 -4.59
N VAL A 125 -4.78 -15.34 -4.04
CA VAL A 125 -3.72 -14.35 -4.31
C VAL A 125 -2.56 -14.93 -5.13
N VAL A 126 -2.59 -16.24 -5.42
CA VAL A 126 -1.60 -16.93 -6.29
C VAL A 126 -2.25 -17.33 -7.61
#